data_AF-A0A1G1NJN0-F1
#
_entry.id   AF-A0A1G1NJN0-F1
#
_cell.length_a   1.000
_cell.length_b   1.000
_cell.length_c   1.000
_cell.angle_alpha   90.00
_cell.angle_beta   90.00
_cell.angle_gamma   90.00
#
_symmetry.space_group_name_H-M   'P 1'
#
loop_
_entity.id
_entity.type
_entity.pdbx_description
1 polymer ?
#
loop_
_entity_poly.entity_id
_entity_poly.type
_entity_poly.pdbx_seq_one_letter_code
_entity_poly.pdbx_strand_id
1 'polypeptide(L)'
;MRLKSIEICKILTDEWMTRGVKTNDQFAVLTDEISLAWAGMKTKDYKKYKDLKKENLRDNMTNLELVLNMLAEASTTEISQAKQPKTFPENKKVARQGGAVAGKARKAIEIKSGRSVISPENHLKRIQNKRD
;
A
#
# COMPACT_ATOMS: atom_id res chain seq x y z
N MET A 1 -13.80 -4.72 -2.43
CA MET A 1 -13.05 -4.03 -1.35
C MET A 1 -13.57 -4.36 0.04
N ARG A 2 -12.65 -4.56 0.99
CA ARG A 2 -12.96 -4.76 2.42
C ARG A 2 -13.23 -3.42 3.10
N LEU A 3 -14.33 -3.31 3.83
CA LEU A 3 -14.86 -2.03 4.35
C LEU A 3 -13.81 -1.15 5.06
N LYS A 4 -13.03 -1.72 6.00
CA LYS A 4 -12.00 -0.99 6.75
C LYS A 4 -10.85 -0.44 5.89
N SER A 5 -10.54 -1.09 4.77
CA SER A 5 -9.49 -0.59 3.86
C SER A 5 -9.96 0.63 3.05
N ILE A 6 -11.27 0.76 2.82
CA ILE A 6 -11.84 1.92 2.12
C ILE A 6 -11.72 3.16 2.99
N GLU A 7 -12.01 3.02 4.28
CA GLU A 7 -11.94 4.11 5.25
C GLU A 7 -10.54 4.71 5.37
N ILE A 8 -9.50 3.87 5.57
CA ILE A 8 -8.11 4.33 5.67
C ILE A 8 -7.65 5.02 4.38
N CYS A 9 -8.04 4.48 3.22
CA CYS A 9 -7.72 5.08 1.93
C CYS A 9 -8.38 6.45 1.75
N LYS A 10 -9.63 6.59 2.20
CA LYS A 10 -10.34 7.86 2.15
C LYS A 10 -9.64 8.88 3.04
N ILE A 11 -9.30 8.52 4.28
CA ILE A 11 -8.57 9.38 5.22
C ILE A 11 -7.25 9.87 4.61
N LEU A 12 -6.45 8.98 4.01
CA LEU A 12 -5.20 9.36 3.37
C LEU A 12 -5.42 10.29 2.16
N THR A 13 -6.45 10.03 1.36
CA THR A 13 -6.79 10.86 0.20
C THR A 13 -7.21 12.26 0.65
N ASP A 14 -8.05 12.35 1.69
CA ASP A 14 -8.51 13.61 2.27
C ASP A 14 -7.33 14.42 2.83
N GLU A 15 -6.42 13.79 3.56
CA GLU A 15 -5.19 14.43 4.05
C GLU A 15 -4.34 14.98 2.90
N TRP A 16 -4.11 14.20 1.84
CA TRP A 16 -3.37 14.66 0.67
C TRP A 16 -4.05 15.84 -0.04
N MET A 17 -5.38 15.83 -0.16
CA MET A 17 -6.13 16.98 -0.69
C MET A 17 -5.93 18.22 0.18
N THR A 18 -5.98 18.08 1.50
CA THR A 18 -5.67 19.16 2.45
C THR A 18 -4.22 19.67 2.30
N ARG A 19 -3.27 18.82 1.90
CA ARG A 19 -1.87 19.19 1.58
C ARG A 19 -1.65 19.65 0.14
N GLY A 20 -2.72 19.91 -0.62
CA GLY A 20 -2.63 20.50 -1.95
C GLY A 20 -2.32 19.51 -3.09
N VAL A 21 -2.44 18.21 -2.84
CA VAL A 21 -2.41 17.18 -3.88
C VAL A 21 -3.78 17.14 -4.56
N LYS A 22 -3.82 17.38 -5.88
CA LYS A 22 -5.09 17.60 -6.60
C LYS A 22 -5.30 16.74 -7.83
N THR A 23 -4.25 16.13 -8.36
CA THR A 23 -4.35 15.36 -9.62
C THR A 23 -4.23 13.87 -9.39
N ASN A 24 -4.93 13.09 -10.21
CA ASN A 24 -4.85 11.63 -10.21
C ASN A 24 -3.42 11.13 -10.39
N ASP A 25 -2.62 11.82 -11.21
CA ASP A 25 -1.20 11.48 -11.41
C ASP A 25 -0.38 11.66 -10.14
N GLN A 26 -0.62 12.72 -9.37
CA GLN A 26 0.05 12.93 -8.10
C GLN A 26 -0.34 11.85 -7.08
N PHE A 27 -1.63 11.50 -6.99
CA PHE A 27 -2.10 10.40 -6.14
C PHE A 27 -1.44 9.08 -6.54
N ALA A 28 -1.35 8.78 -7.83
CA ALA A 28 -0.70 7.57 -8.34
C ALA A 28 0.78 7.53 -7.96
N VAL A 29 1.49 8.65 -8.10
CA VAL A 29 2.91 8.76 -7.70
C VAL A 29 3.08 8.53 -6.20
N LEU A 30 2.27 9.16 -5.35
CA LEU A 30 2.40 8.98 -3.89
C LEU A 30 2.05 7.57 -3.46
N THR A 31 1.04 6.96 -4.07
CA THR A 31 0.69 5.55 -3.85
C THR A 31 1.84 4.62 -4.26
N ASP A 32 2.50 4.91 -5.37
CA ASP A 32 3.68 4.16 -5.81
C ASP A 32 4.87 4.31 -4.86
N GLU A 33 5.09 5.50 -4.29
CA GLU A 33 6.14 5.72 -3.28
C GLU A 33 5.84 4.94 -1.99
N ILE A 34 4.58 4.87 -1.55
CA ILE A 34 4.16 4.04 -0.42
C ILE A 34 4.39 2.56 -0.74
N SER A 35 3.85 2.07 -1.85
CA SER A 35 3.93 0.66 -2.27
C SER A 35 5.38 0.21 -2.42
N LEU A 36 6.21 1.04 -3.06
CA LEU A 36 7.63 0.75 -3.23
C LEU A 36 8.34 0.67 -1.86
N ALA A 37 8.05 1.56 -0.93
CA ALA A 37 8.73 1.60 0.36
C ALA A 37 8.37 0.40 1.26
N TRP A 38 7.13 -0.09 1.23
CA TRP A 38 6.73 -1.23 2.06
C TRP A 38 6.91 -2.59 1.36
N ALA A 39 6.48 -2.70 0.09
CA ALA A 39 6.46 -3.93 -0.68
C ALA A 39 7.69 -4.12 -1.58
N GLY A 40 8.50 -3.08 -1.78
CA GLY A 40 9.62 -3.14 -2.74
C GLY A 40 9.19 -3.10 -4.21
N MET A 41 7.90 -2.86 -4.49
CA MET A 41 7.34 -2.80 -5.85
C MET A 41 6.36 -1.64 -5.97
N LYS A 42 6.39 -0.95 -7.13
CA LYS A 42 5.34 0.01 -7.50
C LYS A 42 4.04 -0.72 -7.82
N THR A 43 2.92 -0.01 -7.81
CA THR A 43 1.58 -0.59 -7.97
C THR A 43 1.44 -1.39 -9.27
N LYS A 44 2.02 -0.88 -10.38
CA LYS A 44 1.98 -1.56 -11.68
C LYS A 44 2.74 -2.88 -11.68
N ASP A 45 3.95 -2.89 -11.11
CA ASP A 45 4.78 -4.09 -11.07
C ASP A 45 4.24 -5.11 -10.06
N TYR A 46 3.63 -4.62 -8.97
CA TYR A 46 2.96 -5.48 -8.00
C TYR A 46 1.72 -6.17 -8.60
N LYS A 47 0.93 -5.45 -9.41
CA LYS A 47 -0.16 -6.06 -10.18
C LYS A 47 0.35 -7.14 -11.13
N LYS A 48 1.44 -6.88 -11.87
CA LYS A 48 2.06 -7.88 -12.75
C LYS A 48 2.58 -9.09 -11.98
N TYR A 49 3.23 -8.88 -10.84
CA TYR A 49 3.73 -9.94 -9.98
C TYR A 49 2.62 -10.88 -9.49
N LYS A 50 1.43 -10.34 -9.25
CA LYS A 50 0.22 -11.10 -8.91
C LYS A 50 -0.59 -11.58 -10.12
N ASP A 51 -0.08 -11.41 -11.34
CA ASP A 51 -0.76 -11.78 -12.60
C ASP A 51 -2.15 -11.12 -12.75
N LEU A 52 -2.25 -9.85 -12.38
CA LEU A 52 -3.48 -9.05 -12.50
C LEU A 52 -3.44 -8.20 -13.77
N LYS A 53 -4.52 -8.26 -14.56
CA LYS A 53 -4.68 -7.47 -15.79
C LYS A 53 -5.55 -6.25 -15.55
N LYS A 54 -6.79 -6.47 -15.11
CA LYS A 54 -7.80 -5.42 -14.88
C LYS A 54 -8.26 -5.37 -13.41
N GLU A 55 -7.88 -6.37 -12.64
CA GLU A 55 -8.33 -6.59 -11.28
C GLU A 55 -7.72 -5.56 -10.32
N ASN A 56 -8.46 -5.27 -9.26
CA ASN A 56 -7.99 -4.41 -8.19
C ASN A 56 -6.90 -5.12 -7.37
N LEU A 57 -5.79 -4.43 -7.10
CA LEU A 57 -4.66 -5.01 -6.36
C LEU A 57 -5.06 -5.35 -4.92
N ARG A 58 -5.75 -4.45 -4.21
CA ARG A 58 -6.13 -4.65 -2.80
C ARG A 58 -7.09 -5.82 -2.61
N ASP A 59 -7.99 -6.05 -3.56
CA ASP A 59 -8.91 -7.20 -3.53
C ASP A 59 -8.18 -8.54 -3.78
N ASN A 60 -6.97 -8.49 -4.34
CA ASN A 60 -6.13 -9.65 -4.63
C ASN A 60 -4.90 -9.75 -3.70
N MET A 61 -4.79 -8.87 -2.71
CA MET A 61 -3.83 -9.01 -1.62
C MET A 61 -4.29 -10.11 -0.65
N THR A 62 -3.33 -10.86 -0.12
CA THR A 62 -3.52 -11.69 1.06
C THR A 62 -3.90 -10.82 2.27
N ASN A 63 -4.38 -11.45 3.34
CA ASN A 63 -4.76 -10.72 4.56
C ASN A 63 -3.58 -9.90 5.11
N LEU A 64 -2.38 -10.46 5.09
CA LEU A 64 -1.21 -9.82 5.66
C LEU A 64 -0.67 -8.70 4.77
N GLU A 65 -0.67 -8.90 3.44
CA GLU A 65 -0.37 -7.81 2.48
C GLU A 65 -1.33 -6.64 2.66
N LEU A 66 -2.64 -6.91 2.85
CA LEU A 66 -3.63 -5.86 3.06
C LEU A 66 -3.42 -5.11 4.38
N VAL A 67 -3.15 -5.82 5.48
CA VAL A 67 -2.88 -5.19 6.79
C VAL A 67 -1.63 -4.32 6.74
N LEU A 68 -0.56 -4.77 6.08
CA LEU A 68 0.65 -3.96 5.93
C LEU A 68 0.43 -2.76 5.01
N ASN A 69 -0.34 -2.92 3.94
CA ASN A 69 -0.73 -1.81 3.09
C ASN A 69 -1.54 -0.76 3.88
N MET A 70 -2.49 -1.18 4.70
CA MET A 70 -3.25 -0.31 5.60
C MET A 70 -2.35 0.38 6.64
N LEU A 71 -1.38 -0.34 7.22
CA LEU A 71 -0.38 0.24 8.13
C LEU A 71 0.46 1.32 7.43
N ALA A 72 0.86 1.07 6.18
CA ALA A 72 1.60 2.04 5.38
C ALA A 72 0.79 3.31 5.11
N GLU A 73 -0.49 3.16 4.76
CA GLU A 73 -1.40 4.28 4.52
C GLU A 73 -1.67 5.09 5.79
N ALA A 74 -2.04 4.42 6.89
CA ALA A 74 -2.26 5.05 8.18
C ALA A 74 -1.00 5.77 8.67
N SER A 75 0.17 5.13 8.60
CA SER A 75 1.44 5.75 8.99
C SER A 75 1.77 6.97 8.13
N THR A 76 1.44 6.95 6.84
CA THR A 76 1.63 8.12 5.95
C THR A 76 0.74 9.28 6.39
N THR A 77 -0.53 9.02 6.70
CA THR A 77 -1.46 10.03 7.21
C THR A 77 -0.95 10.64 8.51
N GLU A 78 -0.61 9.82 9.51
CA GLU A 78 -0.11 10.27 10.81
C GLU A 78 1.14 11.16 10.66
N ILE A 79 2.09 10.75 9.83
CA ILE A 79 3.31 11.52 9.57
C ILE A 79 2.99 12.82 8.81
N SER A 80 2.05 12.79 7.87
CA SER A 80 1.61 13.98 7.13
C SER A 80 0.98 15.01 8.05
N GLN A 81 0.10 14.58 8.96
CA GLN A 81 -0.54 15.46 9.94
C GLN A 81 0.48 16.10 10.89
N ALA A 82 1.47 15.31 11.35
CA ALA A 82 2.53 15.79 12.22
C ALA A 82 3.50 16.77 11.52
N LYS A 83 3.87 16.49 10.25
CA LYS A 83 4.89 17.27 9.52
C LYS A 83 4.33 18.40 8.67
N GLN A 84 3.05 18.33 8.32
CA GLN A 84 2.33 19.30 7.50
C GLN A 84 3.10 19.67 6.21
N PRO A 85 3.40 18.69 5.33
CA PRO A 85 4.16 18.94 4.10
C PRO A 85 3.43 19.96 3.21
N LYS A 86 4.18 20.93 2.69
CA LYS A 86 3.63 22.04 1.89
C LYS A 86 3.85 21.85 0.40
N THR A 87 4.82 21.03 0.01
CA THR A 87 5.19 20.80 -1.39
C THR A 87 4.98 19.35 -1.80
N PHE A 88 4.79 19.11 -3.10
CA PHE A 88 4.66 17.75 -3.61
C PHE A 88 5.91 16.89 -3.33
N PRO A 89 7.16 17.38 -3.48
CA PRO A 89 8.35 16.65 -3.06
C PRO A 89 8.38 16.29 -1.57
N GLU A 90 7.86 17.14 -0.68
CA GLU A 90 7.73 16.83 0.74
C GLU A 90 6.69 15.74 0.99
N ASN A 91 5.53 15.81 0.33
CA ASN A 91 4.53 14.75 0.37
C ASN A 91 5.11 13.40 -0.09
N LYS A 92 5.96 13.40 -1.13
CA LYS A 92 6.70 12.19 -1.55
C LYS A 92 7.62 11.65 -0.45
N LYS A 93 8.32 12.52 0.28
CA LYS A 93 9.16 12.10 1.43
C LYS A 93 8.31 11.49 2.54
N VAL A 94 7.15 12.07 2.84
CA VAL A 94 6.19 11.56 3.84
C VAL A 94 5.63 10.20 3.42
N ALA A 95 5.21 10.04 2.16
CA ALA A 95 4.77 8.77 1.59
C ALA A 95 5.81 7.65 1.74
N ARG A 96 7.09 7.94 1.44
CA ARG A 96 8.20 7.00 1.65
C ARG A 96 8.38 6.64 3.12
N GLN A 97 8.25 7.60 4.03
CA GLN A 97 8.40 7.37 5.46
C GLN A 97 7.28 6.47 6.00
N GLY A 98 6.02 6.74 5.65
CA GLY A 98 4.90 5.90 6.06
C GLY A 98 4.99 4.49 5.47
N GLY A 99 5.33 4.36 4.19
CA GLY A 99 5.61 3.06 3.58
C GLY A 99 6.79 2.31 4.25
N ALA A 100 7.86 3.02 4.64
CA ALA A 100 9.00 2.40 5.32
C ALA A 100 8.65 1.84 6.70
N VAL A 101 7.68 2.42 7.43
CA VAL A 101 7.16 1.85 8.69
C VAL A 101 6.59 0.47 8.45
N ALA A 102 5.68 0.33 7.48
CA ALA A 102 5.13 -0.96 7.11
C ALA A 102 6.20 -1.91 6.51
N GLY A 103 7.18 -1.39 5.78
CA GLY A 103 8.31 -2.17 5.27
C GLY A 103 9.17 -2.78 6.37
N LYS A 104 9.40 -2.05 7.47
CA LYS A 104 10.07 -2.59 8.66
C LYS A 104 9.24 -3.70 9.31
N ALA A 105 7.94 -3.48 9.48
CA ALA A 105 7.03 -4.48 10.02
C ALA A 105 7.00 -5.75 9.16
N ARG A 106 6.91 -5.60 7.83
CA ARG A 106 7.00 -6.70 6.87
C ARG A 106 8.26 -7.53 7.08
N LYS A 107 9.43 -6.89 7.04
CA LYS A 107 10.73 -7.56 7.20
C LYS A 107 10.83 -8.28 8.54
N ALA A 108 10.35 -7.66 9.63
CA ALA A 108 10.35 -8.29 10.95
C ALA A 108 9.48 -9.55 10.99
N ILE A 109 8.32 -9.55 10.30
CA ILE A 109 7.46 -10.73 10.17
C ILE A 109 8.14 -11.81 9.33
N GLU A 110 8.74 -11.45 8.20
CA GLU A 110 9.42 -12.40 7.30
C GLU A 110 10.58 -13.10 8.02
N ILE A 111 11.40 -12.33 8.77
CA ILE A 111 12.51 -12.87 9.56
C ILE A 111 12.01 -13.86 10.62
N LYS A 112 10.95 -13.51 11.37
CA LYS A 112 10.44 -14.36 12.46
C LYS A 112 9.65 -15.57 11.97
N SER A 113 9.01 -15.48 10.81
CA SER A 113 8.16 -16.54 10.27
C SER A 113 8.86 -17.44 9.26
N GLY A 114 10.02 -17.02 8.73
CA GLY A 114 10.76 -17.73 7.67
C GLY A 114 10.05 -17.74 6.32
N ARG A 115 8.97 -16.97 6.13
CA ARG A 115 8.14 -16.95 4.92
C ARG A 115 7.99 -15.53 4.38
N SER A 116 8.01 -15.40 3.06
CA SER A 116 7.71 -14.13 2.38
C SER A 116 6.27 -13.72 2.66
N VAL A 117 6.06 -12.45 2.99
CA VAL A 117 4.72 -11.89 3.13
C VAL A 117 4.13 -11.55 1.77
N ILE A 118 4.97 -11.13 0.84
CA ILE A 118 4.57 -10.83 -0.54
C ILE A 118 4.54 -12.15 -1.31
N SER A 119 3.40 -12.44 -1.93
CA SER A 119 3.18 -13.69 -2.64
C SER A 119 2.59 -13.44 -4.03
N PRO A 120 2.92 -14.26 -5.05
CA PRO A 120 2.27 -14.20 -6.36
C PRO A 120 0.84 -14.77 -6.32
N GLU A 121 0.40 -15.31 -5.17
CA GLU A 121 -0.99 -15.70 -4.94
C GLU A 121 -1.93 -14.50 -5.10
N ASN A 122 -3.04 -14.75 -5.80
CA ASN A 122 -4.15 -13.83 -5.95
C ASN A 122 -5.47 -14.55 -5.60
N HIS A 123 -6.58 -13.81 -5.58
CA HIS A 123 -7.88 -14.35 -5.19
C HIS A 123 -8.34 -15.48 -6.12
N LEU A 124 -8.01 -15.44 -7.41
CA LEU A 124 -8.39 -16.44 -8.40
C LEU A 124 -7.69 -17.79 -8.14
N LYS A 125 -6.38 -17.77 -7.83
CA LYS A 125 -5.62 -18.99 -7.48
C LYS A 125 -6.10 -19.64 -6.18
N ARG A 126 -6.56 -18.84 -5.21
CA ARG A 126 -7.16 -19.34 -3.96
C ARG A 126 -8.52 -20.03 -4.16
N ILE A 127 -9.28 -19.65 -5.18
CA ILE A 127 -10.56 -20.28 -5.50
C ILE A 127 -10.34 -21.59 -6.25
N GLN A 128 -9.35 -21.66 -7.15
CA GLN A 128 -9.01 -22.89 -7.86
C GLN A 128 -8.53 -24.00 -6.90
N ASN A 129 -7.62 -23.69 -5.98
CA ASN A 129 -7.13 -24.67 -4.97
C ASN A 129 -8.18 -25.14 -3.94
N LYS A 130 -9.41 -24.58 -3.95
CA LYS A 130 -10.52 -25.04 -3.10
C LYS A 130 -11.52 -25.94 -3.84
N ARG A 131 -11.34 -26.10 -5.16
CA ARG A 131 -12.19 -26.94 -6.01
C ARG A 131 -11.54 -28.29 -6.36
N ASP A 132 -10.30 -28.47 -5.94
CA ASP A 132 -9.54 -29.72 -5.94
C ASP A 132 -9.41 -30.24 -4.51
#